data_AF-A0A7K9HVE1-F1
#
_entry.id   AF-A0A7K9HVE1-F1
#
_cell.length_a   1.000
_cell.length_b   1.000
_cell.length_c   1.000
_cell.angle_alpha   90.00
_cell.angle_beta   90.00
_cell.angle_gamma   90.00
#
_symmetry.space_group_name_H-M   'P 1'
#
loop_
_entity.id
_entity.type
_entity.pdbx_description
1 polymer ?
#
loop_
_entity_poly.entity_id
_entity_poly.type
_entity_poly.pdbx_seq_one_letter_code
_entity_poly.pdbx_strand_id
1 'polypeptide(L)'
;MLRRKPTRLELKLDDIEEFESIRKELESRKKQREEAEAAGEEAAATTALGADHKSREQMIHDRIGYKPQPKAGGRAAHFGTFEF
;
A
#
# COMPACT_ATOMS: atom_id res chain seq x y z
N MET A 1 -26.72 -7.29 45.33
CA MET A 1 -25.76 -8.35 44.95
C MET A 1 -24.38 -7.74 44.82
N LEU A 2 -23.35 -8.34 45.42
CA LEU A 2 -21.98 -7.83 45.35
C LEU A 2 -21.31 -8.28 44.04
N ARG A 3 -20.71 -7.35 43.30
CA ARG A 3 -20.01 -7.63 42.04
C ARG A 3 -18.50 -7.74 42.27
N ARG A 4 -17.86 -8.75 41.67
CA ARG A 4 -16.40 -8.90 41.67
C ARG A 4 -15.75 -7.96 40.65
N LYS A 5 -14.45 -7.74 40.80
CA LYS A 5 -13.67 -6.96 39.83
C LYS A 5 -13.48 -7.75 38.52
N PRO A 6 -13.41 -7.07 37.36
CA PRO A 6 -13.10 -7.70 36.09
C PRO A 6 -11.73 -8.38 36.12
N THR A 7 -11.59 -9.45 35.34
CA THR A 7 -10.31 -10.16 35.19
C THR A 7 -9.33 -9.32 34.39
N ARG A 8 -8.10 -9.21 34.88
CA ARG A 8 -6.96 -8.64 34.14
C ARG A 8 -6.20 -9.78 33.48
N LEU A 9 -5.88 -9.63 32.18
CA LEU A 9 -5.02 -10.56 31.46
C LEU A 9 -3.56 -10.20 31.71
N GLU A 10 -2.73 -11.22 31.90
CA GLU A 10 -1.28 -11.10 32.08
C GLU A 10 -0.57 -11.91 31.01
N LEU A 11 0.58 -11.42 30.57
CA LEU A 11 1.41 -12.10 29.56
C LEU A 11 2.15 -13.29 30.19
N LYS A 12 2.20 -14.38 29.45
CA LYS A 12 2.81 -15.65 29.86
C LYS A 12 3.99 -16.00 28.95
N LEU A 13 4.76 -17.01 29.37
CA LEU A 13 5.83 -17.55 28.54
C LEU A 13 5.29 -18.19 27.26
N ASP A 14 4.09 -18.77 27.30
CA ASP A 14 3.42 -19.35 26.14
C ASP A 14 3.21 -18.32 25.01
N ASP A 15 3.04 -17.03 25.34
CA ASP A 15 2.84 -15.96 24.34
C ASP A 15 4.11 -15.72 23.49
N ILE A 16 5.28 -16.20 23.96
CA ILE A 16 6.54 -16.13 23.19
C ILE A 16 6.47 -17.07 21.98
N GLU A 17 5.86 -18.24 22.13
CA GLU A 17 5.72 -19.21 21.03
C GLU A 17 4.85 -18.66 19.90
N GLU A 18 3.80 -17.90 20.25
CA GLU A 18 2.97 -17.17 19.27
C GLU A 18 3.82 -16.17 18.47
N PHE A 19 4.67 -15.39 19.16
CA PHE A 19 5.57 -14.46 18.51
C PHE A 19 6.58 -15.17 17.59
N GLU A 20 7.19 -16.26 18.03
CA GLU A 20 8.15 -17.02 17.22
C GLU A 20 7.51 -17.60 15.97
N SER A 21 6.27 -18.08 16.06
CA SER A 21 5.52 -18.60 14.92
C SER A 21 5.28 -17.53 13.84
N ILE A 22 4.82 -16.33 14.25
CA ILE A 22 4.56 -15.21 13.35
C ILE A 22 5.88 -14.69 12.74
N ARG A 23 6.92 -14.58 13.57
CA ARG A 23 8.25 -14.16 13.11
C ARG A 23 8.78 -15.12 12.05
N LYS A 24 8.68 -16.43 12.29
CA LYS A 24 9.10 -17.47 11.35
C LYS A 24 8.29 -17.43 10.06
N GLU A 25 6.98 -17.20 10.13
CA GLU A 25 6.13 -17.04 8.96
C GLU A 25 6.59 -15.84 8.11
N LEU A 26 6.83 -14.68 8.74
CA LEU A 26 7.33 -13.48 8.06
C LEU A 26 8.72 -13.67 7.46
N GLU A 27 9.63 -14.34 8.17
CA GLU A 27 10.97 -14.66 7.65
C GLU A 27 10.90 -15.64 6.47
N SER A 28 10.04 -16.66 6.54
CA SER A 28 9.84 -17.61 5.44
C SER A 28 9.24 -16.94 4.20
N ARG A 29 8.30 -16.00 4.39
CA ARG A 29 7.70 -15.21 3.33
C ARG A 29 8.69 -14.21 2.74
N LYS A 30 9.55 -13.61 3.56
CA LYS A 30 10.66 -12.78 3.09
C LYS A 30 11.67 -13.59 2.28
N LYS A 31 12.02 -14.81 2.70
CA LYS A 31 12.94 -15.68 1.94
C LYS A 31 12.36 -16.11 0.59
N GLN A 32 11.08 -16.44 0.53
CA GLN A 32 10.39 -16.71 -0.74
C GLN A 32 10.29 -15.46 -1.63
N ARG A 33 10.21 -14.27 -1.01
CA ARG A 33 10.30 -13.00 -1.72
C ARG A 33 11.72 -12.70 -2.19
N GLU A 34 12.75 -13.03 -1.43
CA GLU A 34 14.17 -12.79 -1.75
C GLU A 34 14.65 -13.67 -2.91
N GLU A 35 14.20 -14.93 -3.01
CA GLU A 35 14.39 -15.77 -4.20
C GLU A 35 13.69 -15.20 -5.46
N ALA A 36 12.66 -14.36 -5.29
CA ALA A 36 12.02 -13.61 -6.36
C ALA A 36 12.58 -12.17 -6.55
N GLU A 37 13.31 -11.63 -5.57
CA GLU A 37 13.83 -10.26 -5.51
C GLU A 37 15.29 -10.17 -5.99
N ALA A 38 16.00 -11.30 -6.15
CA ALA A 38 17.23 -11.35 -6.96
C ALA A 38 17.00 -10.98 -8.44
N ALA A 39 15.74 -10.80 -8.87
CA ALA A 39 15.35 -10.26 -10.18
C ALA A 39 14.72 -8.85 -10.12
N GLY A 40 14.67 -8.18 -8.96
CA GLY A 40 13.92 -6.92 -8.82
C GLY A 40 14.37 -6.07 -7.64
N GLU A 41 15.60 -5.55 -7.72
CA GLU A 41 16.06 -4.45 -6.88
C GLU A 41 15.14 -3.22 -7.01
N GLU A 42 15.02 -2.49 -5.90
CA GLU A 42 14.31 -1.22 -5.70
C GLU A 42 12.77 -1.26 -5.73
N ALA A 43 12.16 -1.33 -4.55
CA ALA A 43 11.29 -0.24 -4.11
C ALA A 43 10.87 -0.44 -2.65
N ALA A 44 11.43 0.40 -1.80
CA ALA A 44 10.96 0.60 -0.44
C ALA A 44 9.47 0.96 -0.40
N ALA A 45 8.85 0.46 0.68
CA ALA A 45 7.64 0.98 1.32
C ALA A 45 6.32 0.86 0.55
N THR A 46 5.31 0.51 1.35
CA THR A 46 3.85 0.53 1.09
C THR A 46 3.25 -0.76 0.54
N THR A 47 2.62 -1.51 1.45
CA THR A 47 1.21 -1.92 1.32
C THR A 47 0.68 -2.05 -0.11
N ALA A 48 0.74 -3.26 -0.66
CA ALA A 48 -0.31 -3.80 -1.54
C ALA A 48 -0.03 -5.27 -1.83
N LEU A 49 -0.63 -6.15 -1.03
CA LEU A 49 -1.02 -7.47 -1.51
C LEU A 49 -2.10 -7.24 -2.56
N GLY A 50 -1.72 -7.28 -3.83
CA GLY A 50 -2.63 -7.10 -4.96
C GLY A 50 -1.92 -7.58 -6.20
N ALA A 51 -2.16 -8.85 -6.54
CA ALA A 51 -1.81 -9.41 -7.83
C ALA A 51 -2.64 -8.70 -8.92
N ASP A 52 -2.11 -7.60 -9.43
CA ASP A 52 -2.54 -6.96 -10.65
C ASP A 52 -1.28 -6.34 -11.26
N HIS A 53 -0.91 -6.75 -12.47
CA HIS A 53 0.27 -6.24 -13.22
C HIS A 53 0.12 -4.76 -13.65
N LYS A 54 -0.68 -3.98 -12.93
CA LYS A 54 -0.86 -2.55 -13.16
C LYS A 54 0.28 -1.82 -12.46
N SER A 55 0.95 -0.92 -13.18
CA SER A 55 2.01 -0.11 -12.57
C SER A 55 1.46 0.66 -11.36
N ARG A 56 2.32 0.95 -10.38
CA ARG A 56 1.94 1.71 -9.19
C ARG A 56 1.19 3.00 -9.54
N GLU A 57 1.61 3.65 -10.62
CA GLU A 57 1.01 4.85 -11.18
C GLU A 57 -0.43 4.61 -11.66
N GLN A 58 -0.70 3.50 -12.36
CA GLN A 58 -2.05 3.14 -12.79
C GLN A 58 -3.00 2.93 -11.60
N MET A 59 -2.53 2.23 -10.55
CA MET A 59 -3.30 2.07 -9.32
C MET A 59 -3.61 3.42 -8.64
N ILE A 60 -2.65 4.35 -8.66
CA ILE A 60 -2.85 5.69 -8.10
C ILE A 60 -3.86 6.47 -8.94
N HIS A 61 -3.75 6.45 -10.27
CA HIS A 61 -4.67 7.14 -11.19
C HIS A 61 -6.12 6.68 -11.02
N ASP A 62 -6.35 5.36 -10.96
CA ASP A 62 -7.68 4.79 -10.75
C ASP A 62 -8.26 5.21 -9.39
N ARG A 63 -7.44 5.21 -8.33
CA ARG A 63 -7.85 5.53 -6.95
C ARG A 63 -8.22 7.00 -6.76
N ILE A 64 -7.52 7.91 -7.41
CA ILE A 64 -7.78 9.35 -7.30
C ILE A 64 -8.71 9.88 -8.40
N GLY A 65 -9.20 8.99 -9.29
CA GLY A 65 -10.03 9.39 -10.42
C GLY A 65 -9.29 10.30 -11.41
N TYR A 66 -7.98 10.10 -11.57
CA TYR A 66 -7.17 10.94 -12.45
C TYR A 66 -7.54 10.70 -13.92
N LYS A 67 -8.09 11.74 -14.56
CA LYS A 67 -8.41 11.75 -16.00
C LYS A 67 -7.64 12.90 -16.64
N PRO A 68 -6.42 12.66 -17.17
CA PRO A 68 -5.67 13.72 -17.83
C PRO A 68 -6.50 14.19 -19.03
N GLN A 69 -6.96 15.44 -18.96
CA GLN A 69 -7.53 16.11 -20.13
C GLN A 69 -6.39 16.23 -21.14
N PRO A 70 -6.54 15.75 -22.39
CA PRO A 70 -5.58 16.07 -23.42
C PRO A 70 -5.52 17.59 -23.49
N LYS A 71 -4.35 18.18 -23.17
CA LYS A 71 -4.17 19.62 -23.33
C LYS A 71 -4.42 19.93 -24.80
N ALA A 72 -5.59 20.48 -25.10
CA ALA A 72 -5.88 20.99 -26.42
C ALA A 72 -4.86 22.09 -26.70
N GLY A 73 -4.01 21.85 -27.70
CA GLY A 73 -3.25 22.90 -28.37
C GLY A 73 -1.96 23.30 -27.68
N GLY A 74 -0.87 22.68 -28.13
CA GLY A 74 0.21 23.52 -28.63
C GLY A 74 -0.37 24.46 -29.69
N ARG A 75 -0.48 25.75 -29.33
CA ARG A 75 -0.82 26.91 -30.18
C ARG A 75 -2.19 26.90 -30.87
N ALA A 76 -3.13 27.65 -30.30
CA ALA A 76 -3.97 28.55 -31.07
C ALA A 76 -4.31 29.75 -30.19
N ALA A 77 -3.77 30.90 -30.56
CA ALA A 77 -4.15 32.20 -30.04
C ALA A 77 -5.63 32.43 -30.33
N HIS A 78 -6.43 32.66 -29.31
CA HIS A 78 -7.65 33.45 -29.44
C HIS A 78 -7.50 34.66 -28.53
N PHE A 79 -6.91 35.71 -29.10
CA PHE A 79 -7.17 37.08 -28.70
C PHE A 79 -8.70 37.25 -28.63
N GLY A 80 -9.22 37.59 -27.45
CA GLY A 80 -10.59 38.07 -27.32
C GLY A 80 -10.68 39.44 -27.96
N THR A 81 -11.40 39.51 -29.08
CA THR A 81 -11.98 40.73 -29.65
C THR A 81 -12.92 41.36 -28.63
N PHE A 82 -12.68 42.63 -28.29
CA PHE A 82 -13.69 43.48 -27.65
C PHE A 82 -13.94 44.66 -28.60
N GLU A 83 -15.10 44.65 -29.27
CA GLU A 83 -15.69 45.80 -29.95
C GLU A 83 -16.76 46.40 -29.03
N PHE A 84 -16.55 47.63 -28.56
CA PHE A 84 -17.42 48.81 -28.77
C PHE A 84 -16.72 50.07 -28.23
#